data_AF-A0A1I7KA13-F1
#
_entry.id   AF-A0A1I7KA13-F1
#
_cell.length_a   1.000
_cell.length_b   1.000
_cell.length_c   1.000
_cell.angle_alpha   90.00
_cell.angle_beta   90.00
_cell.angle_gamma   90.00
#
_symmetry.space_group_name_H-M   'P 1'
#
loop_
_entity.id
_entity.type
_entity.pdbx_description
1 polymer ?
#
loop_
_entity_poly.entity_id
_entity_poly.type
_entity_poly.pdbx_seq_one_letter_code
_entity_poly.pdbx_strand_id
1 'polypeptide(L)'
;MSYIRIDTEAATYLFEAETVPEALDAFAHRADYRDYAELARTLGKTVEQAEADLTIAHVTAADIVRDIAAEAMASDAVEDGAEEPFTDVFNWADWCVEGSDGDAVRELAKTHGLEPAYLIDALHKALRDRDLADINAPFGAPSVERVNQIANDIFPAVMESVRGGSELDSWTGEEAIDAYAEGSEWEEEISIPALRAAVAARLDADLARQRAEE
;
A
#
# COMPACT_ATOMS: atom_id res chain seq x y z
N MET A 1 -0.89 12.24 -29.99
CA MET A 1 -0.55 10.81 -29.94
C MET A 1 -1.64 10.09 -29.17
N SER A 2 -2.11 8.97 -29.69
CA SER A 2 -3.17 8.14 -29.11
C SER A 2 -2.61 6.78 -28.74
N TYR A 3 -3.13 6.21 -27.68
CA TYR A 3 -2.80 4.86 -27.25
C TYR A 3 -4.00 3.98 -27.48
N ILE A 4 -3.76 2.69 -27.59
CA ILE A 4 -4.81 1.69 -27.61
C ILE A 4 -4.59 0.79 -26.41
N ARG A 5 -5.57 0.81 -25.52
CA ARG A 5 -5.68 -0.11 -24.39
C ARG A 5 -6.41 -1.36 -24.85
N ILE A 6 -5.85 -2.51 -24.51
CA ILE A 6 -6.43 -3.83 -24.74
C ILE A 6 -6.54 -4.50 -23.37
N ASP A 7 -7.77 -4.63 -22.89
CA ASP A 7 -8.07 -5.29 -21.62
C ASP A 7 -8.44 -6.76 -21.88
N THR A 8 -7.82 -7.65 -21.13
CA THR A 8 -8.12 -9.10 -21.07
C THR A 8 -8.68 -9.45 -19.70
N GLU A 9 -9.18 -10.67 -19.50
CA GLU A 9 -9.58 -11.15 -18.16
C GLU A 9 -8.42 -11.15 -17.15
N ALA A 10 -7.18 -11.29 -17.62
CA ALA A 10 -6.01 -11.46 -16.75
C ALA A 10 -5.24 -10.16 -16.50
N ALA A 11 -5.22 -9.25 -17.48
CA ALA A 11 -4.40 -8.04 -17.43
C ALA A 11 -4.84 -6.98 -18.46
N THR A 12 -4.46 -5.75 -18.17
CA THR A 12 -4.53 -4.57 -19.04
C THR A 12 -3.21 -4.42 -19.81
N TYR A 13 -3.29 -4.19 -21.13
CA TYR A 13 -2.13 -3.94 -21.98
C TYR A 13 -2.28 -2.62 -22.74
N LEU A 14 -1.17 -1.90 -22.88
CA LEU A 14 -1.12 -0.59 -23.53
C LEU A 14 -0.13 -0.61 -24.70
N PHE A 15 -0.60 -0.12 -25.85
CA PHE A 15 0.20 -0.03 -27.07
C PHE A 15 0.15 1.39 -27.64
N GLU A 16 1.32 1.92 -27.97
CA GLU A 16 1.42 3.08 -28.85
C GLU A 16 1.09 2.63 -30.29
N ALA A 17 -0.10 3.00 -30.78
CA ALA A 17 -0.56 2.63 -32.10
C ALA A 17 -1.54 3.68 -32.64
N GLU A 18 -1.49 3.92 -33.94
CA GLU A 18 -2.47 4.78 -34.60
C GLU A 18 -3.78 4.03 -34.86
N THR A 19 -3.71 2.69 -34.98
CA THR A 19 -4.85 1.85 -35.35
C THR A 19 -4.97 0.59 -34.48
N VAL A 20 -6.21 0.12 -34.29
CA VAL A 20 -6.50 -1.11 -33.53
C VAL A 20 -5.76 -2.34 -34.09
N PRO A 21 -5.70 -2.57 -35.42
CA PRO A 21 -4.93 -3.69 -35.97
C PRO A 21 -3.43 -3.69 -35.58
N GLU A 22 -2.78 -2.53 -35.59
CA GLU A 22 -1.38 -2.41 -35.16
C GLU A 22 -1.21 -2.77 -33.67
N ALA A 23 -2.12 -2.30 -32.82
CA ALA A 23 -2.11 -2.64 -31.40
C ALA A 23 -2.33 -4.13 -31.15
N LEU A 24 -3.23 -4.77 -31.93
CA LEU A 24 -3.50 -6.20 -31.84
C LEU A 24 -2.28 -7.05 -32.26
N ASP A 25 -1.58 -6.66 -33.32
CA ASP A 25 -0.35 -7.33 -33.73
C ASP A 25 0.77 -7.16 -32.70
N ALA A 26 0.92 -5.97 -32.12
CA ALA A 26 1.85 -5.74 -31.02
C ALA A 26 1.51 -6.57 -29.76
N PHE A 27 0.22 -6.72 -29.45
CA PHE A 27 -0.27 -7.59 -28.39
C PHE A 27 0.09 -9.06 -28.63
N ALA A 28 -0.12 -9.54 -29.86
CA ALA A 28 0.24 -10.90 -30.24
C ALA A 28 1.75 -11.17 -30.15
N HIS A 29 2.56 -10.20 -30.56
CA HIS A 29 4.03 -10.28 -30.44
C HIS A 29 4.51 -10.41 -29.00
N ARG A 30 3.85 -9.76 -28.04
CA ARG A 30 4.20 -9.89 -26.61
C ARG A 30 4.01 -11.31 -26.08
N ALA A 31 3.13 -12.08 -26.70
CA ALA A 31 2.89 -13.49 -26.39
C ALA A 31 3.63 -14.45 -27.35
N ASP A 32 4.69 -13.97 -28.03
CA ASP A 32 5.53 -14.72 -28.97
C ASP A 32 4.82 -15.25 -30.24
N TYR A 33 3.74 -14.61 -30.66
CA TYR A 33 3.09 -14.87 -31.95
C TYR A 33 3.54 -13.87 -33.03
N ARG A 34 3.44 -14.24 -34.31
CA ARG A 34 3.85 -13.37 -35.43
C ARG A 34 2.86 -12.26 -35.72
N ASP A 35 1.58 -12.50 -35.52
CA ASP A 35 0.49 -11.54 -35.75
C ASP A 35 -0.75 -11.98 -34.96
N TYR A 36 -1.72 -11.09 -34.83
CA TYR A 36 -2.94 -11.40 -34.08
C TYR A 36 -3.76 -12.52 -34.72
N ALA A 37 -3.68 -12.67 -36.05
CA ALA A 37 -4.32 -13.78 -36.77
C ALA A 37 -3.72 -15.14 -36.41
N GLU A 38 -2.43 -15.24 -36.10
CA GLU A 38 -1.80 -16.44 -35.56
C GLU A 38 -2.23 -16.73 -34.13
N LEU A 39 -2.29 -15.71 -33.27
CA LEU A 39 -2.78 -15.85 -31.90
C LEU A 39 -4.24 -16.36 -31.90
N ALA A 40 -5.13 -15.73 -32.68
CA ALA A 40 -6.53 -16.15 -32.79
C ALA A 40 -6.68 -17.60 -33.28
N ARG A 41 -5.89 -18.01 -34.28
CA ARG A 41 -5.88 -19.40 -34.76
C ARG A 41 -5.39 -20.38 -33.70
N THR A 42 -4.39 -20.01 -32.91
CA THR A 42 -3.88 -20.84 -31.81
C THR A 42 -4.93 -21.03 -30.72
N LEU A 43 -5.76 -20.02 -30.47
CA LEU A 43 -6.92 -20.09 -29.59
C LEU A 43 -8.13 -20.84 -30.21
N GLY A 44 -8.03 -21.31 -31.46
CA GLY A 44 -9.11 -21.98 -32.17
C GLY A 44 -10.26 -21.06 -32.58
N LYS A 45 -10.02 -19.75 -32.67
CA LYS A 45 -11.01 -18.71 -32.99
C LYS A 45 -10.70 -18.04 -34.34
N THR A 46 -11.70 -17.38 -34.93
CA THR A 46 -11.45 -16.38 -35.96
C THR A 46 -10.91 -15.09 -35.33
N VAL A 47 -10.31 -14.20 -36.12
CA VAL A 47 -9.84 -12.89 -35.64
C VAL A 47 -10.98 -12.11 -34.98
N GLU A 48 -12.13 -12.01 -35.63
CA GLU A 48 -13.31 -11.30 -35.09
C GLU A 48 -13.82 -11.92 -33.79
N GLN A 49 -13.77 -13.25 -33.66
CA GLN A 49 -14.17 -13.92 -32.43
C GLN A 49 -13.20 -13.65 -31.28
N ALA A 50 -11.89 -13.68 -31.54
CA ALA A 50 -10.88 -13.37 -30.54
C ALA A 50 -10.91 -11.89 -30.14
N GLU A 51 -11.14 -10.99 -31.10
CA GLU A 51 -11.24 -9.55 -30.86
C GLU A 51 -12.48 -9.21 -30.03
N ALA A 52 -13.60 -9.91 -30.24
CA ALA A 52 -14.84 -9.71 -29.48
C ALA A 52 -14.71 -10.06 -27.98
N ASP A 53 -13.67 -10.83 -27.60
CA ASP A 53 -13.37 -11.13 -26.20
C ASP A 53 -12.53 -10.04 -25.52
N LEU A 54 -12.02 -9.06 -26.29
CA LEU A 54 -11.20 -7.98 -25.79
C LEU A 54 -12.02 -6.71 -25.60
N THR A 55 -11.68 -5.94 -24.57
CA THR A 55 -12.12 -4.53 -24.49
C THR A 55 -11.02 -3.65 -25.06
N ILE A 56 -11.31 -2.95 -26.14
CA ILE A 56 -10.33 -2.13 -26.86
C ILE A 56 -10.77 -0.66 -26.81
N ALA A 57 -9.89 0.22 -26.33
CA ALA A 57 -10.20 1.64 -26.19
C ALA A 57 -9.04 2.53 -26.62
N HIS A 58 -9.35 3.64 -27.30
CA HIS A 58 -8.37 4.71 -27.50
C HIS A 58 -8.26 5.54 -26.22
N VAL A 59 -7.05 5.70 -25.70
CA VAL A 59 -6.78 6.43 -24.45
C VAL A 59 -5.66 7.46 -24.63
N THR A 60 -5.63 8.47 -23.76
CA THR A 60 -4.54 9.45 -23.68
C THR A 60 -3.55 9.08 -22.57
N ALA A 61 -2.35 9.68 -22.58
CA ALA A 61 -1.37 9.49 -21.50
C ALA A 61 -1.91 9.87 -20.11
N ALA A 62 -2.78 10.89 -20.05
CA ALA A 62 -3.41 11.29 -18.79
C ALA A 62 -4.46 10.27 -18.31
N ASP A 63 -5.15 9.61 -19.24
CA ASP A 63 -6.07 8.51 -18.92
C ASP A 63 -5.30 7.31 -18.38
N ILE A 64 -4.15 6.98 -18.99
CA ILE A 64 -3.27 5.90 -18.54
C ILE A 64 -2.75 6.14 -17.12
N VAL A 65 -2.24 7.34 -16.82
CA VAL A 65 -1.75 7.66 -15.46
C VAL A 65 -2.87 7.57 -14.43
N ARG A 66 -4.09 7.94 -14.80
CA ARG A 66 -5.26 7.82 -13.94
C ARG A 66 -5.68 6.36 -13.72
N ASP A 67 -5.58 5.52 -14.74
CA ASP A 67 -5.84 4.08 -14.63
C ASP A 67 -4.81 3.41 -13.71
N ILE A 68 -3.52 3.72 -13.88
CA ILE A 68 -2.44 3.24 -12.98
C ILE A 68 -2.73 3.65 -11.54
N ALA A 69 -3.10 4.92 -11.32
CA ALA A 69 -3.47 5.39 -9.98
C ALA A 69 -4.70 4.63 -9.43
N ALA A 70 -5.69 4.33 -10.27
CA ALA A 70 -6.87 3.58 -9.87
C ALA A 70 -6.57 2.13 -9.51
N GLU A 71 -5.69 1.46 -10.28
CA GLU A 71 -5.21 0.11 -9.98
C GLU A 71 -4.45 0.09 -8.64
N ALA A 72 -3.49 0.99 -8.44
CA ALA A 72 -2.77 1.13 -7.18
C ALA A 72 -3.72 1.46 -6.00
N MET A 73 -4.75 2.29 -6.21
CA MET A 73 -5.76 2.56 -5.17
C MET A 73 -6.66 1.36 -4.86
N ALA A 74 -6.84 0.43 -5.80
CA ALA A 74 -7.63 -0.77 -5.59
C ALA A 74 -6.79 -1.94 -5.05
N SER A 75 -5.47 -1.84 -5.10
CA SER A 75 -4.57 -2.92 -4.74
C SER A 75 -4.45 -3.12 -3.23
N ASP A 76 -4.15 -4.37 -2.85
CA ASP A 76 -3.85 -4.77 -1.49
C ASP A 76 -2.33 -4.73 -1.29
N ALA A 77 -1.88 -3.82 -0.43
CA ALA A 77 -0.44 -3.60 -0.25
C ALA A 77 0.30 -4.86 0.22
N VAL A 78 -0.34 -5.75 0.99
CA VAL A 78 0.29 -6.98 1.48
C VAL A 78 0.41 -7.99 0.34
N GLU A 79 -0.62 -8.14 -0.49
CA GLU A 79 -0.55 -9.01 -1.68
C GLU A 79 0.51 -8.52 -2.68
N ASP A 80 0.71 -7.20 -2.75
CA ASP A 80 1.74 -6.57 -3.58
C ASP A 80 3.15 -6.56 -2.94
N GLY A 81 3.29 -7.13 -1.74
CA GLY A 81 4.58 -7.40 -1.11
C GLY A 81 5.07 -6.35 -0.10
N ALA A 82 4.22 -5.45 0.37
CA ALA A 82 4.53 -4.60 1.50
C ALA A 82 4.64 -5.43 2.79
N GLU A 83 5.77 -5.32 3.49
CA GLU A 83 6.08 -6.13 4.68
C GLU A 83 5.56 -5.49 5.99
N GLU A 84 5.39 -4.16 6.00
CA GLU A 84 4.99 -3.38 7.17
C GLU A 84 3.92 -2.34 6.80
N PRO A 85 3.03 -1.94 7.75
CA PRO A 85 2.06 -0.90 7.51
C PRO A 85 2.72 0.47 7.32
N PHE A 86 2.10 1.31 6.49
CA PHE A 86 2.61 2.64 6.16
C PHE A 86 2.35 3.64 7.29
N THR A 87 3.31 4.53 7.55
CA THR A 87 3.22 5.57 8.59
C THR A 87 2.25 6.68 8.23
N ASP A 88 2.13 6.97 6.94
CA ASP A 88 1.22 7.97 6.37
C ASP A 88 0.97 7.67 4.88
N VAL A 89 0.04 8.41 4.28
CA VAL A 89 -0.35 8.23 2.87
C VAL A 89 0.76 8.64 1.89
N PHE A 90 1.69 9.50 2.30
CA PHE A 90 2.81 9.90 1.46
C PHE A 90 3.83 8.78 1.35
N ASN A 91 4.14 8.12 2.46
CA ASN A 91 5.00 6.93 2.48
C ASN A 91 4.43 5.82 1.57
N TRP A 92 3.13 5.56 1.64
CA TRP A 92 2.47 4.61 0.73
C TRP A 92 2.57 5.05 -0.74
N ALA A 93 2.28 6.32 -1.03
CA ALA A 93 2.33 6.82 -2.40
C ALA A 93 3.75 6.82 -2.98
N ASP A 94 4.76 7.13 -2.16
CA ASP A 94 6.18 7.02 -2.51
C ASP A 94 6.54 5.57 -2.80
N TRP A 95 6.09 4.60 -1.99
CA TRP A 95 6.29 3.17 -2.23
C TRP A 95 5.72 2.72 -3.58
N CYS A 96 4.49 3.11 -3.92
CA CYS A 96 3.91 2.84 -5.25
C CYS A 96 4.73 3.47 -6.39
N VAL A 97 5.18 4.72 -6.20
CA VAL A 97 5.99 5.46 -7.18
C VAL A 97 7.41 4.89 -7.33
N GLU A 98 7.98 4.33 -6.28
CA GLU A 98 9.26 3.62 -6.34
C GLU A 98 9.10 2.21 -6.92
N GLY A 99 7.93 1.61 -6.78
CA GLY A 99 7.56 0.30 -7.29
C GLY A 99 7.06 0.27 -8.74
N SER A 100 6.25 -0.75 -9.03
CA SER A 100 5.77 -1.08 -10.39
C SER A 100 4.95 0.03 -11.04
N ASP A 101 4.18 0.78 -10.26
CA ASP A 101 3.31 1.85 -10.79
C ASP A 101 4.13 3.02 -11.32
N GLY A 102 5.14 3.45 -10.56
CA GLY A 102 6.05 4.48 -11.03
C GLY A 102 6.93 4.02 -12.19
N ASP A 103 7.34 2.76 -12.23
CA ASP A 103 8.07 2.19 -13.37
C ASP A 103 7.22 2.18 -14.65
N ALA A 104 5.94 1.84 -14.56
CA ALA A 104 4.99 1.94 -15.67
C ALA A 104 4.88 3.39 -16.17
N VAL A 105 4.80 4.37 -15.28
CA VAL A 105 4.77 5.80 -15.63
C VAL A 105 6.09 6.27 -16.26
N ARG A 106 7.25 5.81 -15.77
CA ARG A 106 8.56 6.15 -16.36
C ARG A 106 8.72 5.59 -17.76
N GLU A 107 8.30 4.35 -18.00
CA GLU A 107 8.37 3.76 -19.34
C GLU A 107 7.38 4.44 -20.29
N LEU A 108 6.19 4.81 -19.82
CA LEU A 108 5.26 5.67 -20.56
C LEU A 108 5.92 7.01 -20.92
N ALA A 109 6.59 7.68 -19.97
CA ALA A 109 7.23 8.96 -20.23
C ALA A 109 8.33 8.82 -21.31
N LYS A 110 9.19 7.82 -21.16
CA LYS A 110 10.29 7.51 -22.07
C LYS A 110 9.82 7.19 -23.48
N THR A 111 8.78 6.36 -23.60
CA THR A 111 8.22 5.93 -24.91
C THR A 111 7.77 7.14 -25.73
N HIS A 112 7.25 8.17 -25.07
CA HIS A 112 6.65 9.34 -25.73
C HIS A 112 7.47 10.61 -25.66
N GLY A 113 8.71 10.53 -25.17
CA GLY A 113 9.56 11.70 -24.95
C GLY A 113 8.91 12.75 -24.05
N LEU A 114 8.06 12.32 -23.11
CA LEU A 114 7.45 13.18 -22.11
C LEU A 114 8.43 13.34 -20.94
N GLU A 115 8.28 14.44 -20.21
CA GLU A 115 9.05 14.68 -18.98
C GLU A 115 8.47 13.80 -17.86
N PRO A 116 9.21 12.77 -17.37
CA PRO A 116 8.69 11.82 -16.40
C PRO A 116 8.28 12.47 -15.09
N ALA A 117 8.99 13.53 -14.67
CA ALA A 117 8.73 14.20 -13.40
C ALA A 117 7.27 14.69 -13.26
N TYR A 118 6.67 15.21 -14.35
CA TYR A 118 5.28 15.69 -14.30
C TYR A 118 4.26 14.56 -14.21
N LEU A 119 4.53 13.42 -14.84
CA LEU A 119 3.63 12.27 -14.76
C LEU A 119 3.73 11.56 -13.41
N ILE A 120 4.94 11.49 -12.85
CA ILE A 120 5.17 10.97 -11.50
C ILE A 120 4.53 11.87 -10.45
N ASP A 121 4.64 13.20 -10.57
CA ASP A 121 3.93 14.12 -9.67
C ASP A 121 2.41 13.97 -9.77
N ALA A 122 1.88 13.76 -10.97
CA ALA A 122 0.45 13.49 -11.18
C ALA A 122 -0.01 12.17 -10.54
N LEU A 123 0.77 11.10 -10.70
CA LEU A 123 0.52 9.81 -10.03
C LEU A 123 0.55 9.99 -8.52
N HIS A 124 1.63 10.56 -7.99
CA HIS A 124 1.80 10.80 -6.55
C HIS A 124 0.63 11.61 -5.98
N LYS A 125 0.19 12.66 -6.68
CA LYS A 125 -0.97 13.46 -6.28
C LYS A 125 -2.27 12.66 -6.26
N ALA A 126 -2.49 11.79 -7.24
CA ALA A 126 -3.70 10.97 -7.31
C ALA A 126 -3.77 9.93 -6.18
N LEU A 127 -2.63 9.35 -5.80
CA LEU A 127 -2.55 8.35 -4.74
C LEU A 127 -2.86 8.95 -3.34
N ARG A 128 -2.45 10.19 -3.09
CA ARG A 128 -2.62 10.84 -1.77
C ARG A 128 -4.06 10.98 -1.26
N ASP A 129 -5.06 10.74 -2.11
CA ASP A 129 -6.48 10.81 -1.74
C ASP A 129 -7.01 9.54 -1.07
N ARG A 130 -6.23 8.44 -1.02
CA ARG A 130 -6.62 7.18 -0.37
C ARG A 130 -6.49 7.28 1.16
N ASP A 131 -7.46 6.72 1.90
CA ASP A 131 -7.42 6.70 3.36
C ASP A 131 -6.32 5.75 3.86
N LEU A 132 -5.46 6.23 4.75
CA LEU A 132 -4.40 5.44 5.38
C LEU A 132 -4.96 4.23 6.16
N ALA A 133 -6.13 4.38 6.78
CA ALA A 133 -6.76 3.29 7.50
C ALA A 133 -7.17 2.15 6.55
N ASP A 134 -7.65 2.49 5.36
CA ASP A 134 -8.01 1.52 4.32
C ASP A 134 -6.77 0.87 3.71
N ILE A 135 -5.69 1.65 3.48
CA ILE A 135 -4.39 1.13 3.02
C ILE A 135 -3.84 0.09 3.99
N ASN A 136 -3.89 0.39 5.29
CA ASN A 136 -3.30 -0.47 6.32
C ASN A 136 -4.23 -1.57 6.83
N ALA A 137 -5.50 -1.59 6.43
CA ALA A 137 -6.47 -2.59 6.86
C ALA A 137 -6.02 -4.06 6.66
N PRO A 138 -5.32 -4.42 5.57
CA PRO A 138 -4.84 -5.79 5.34
C PRO A 138 -3.77 -6.26 6.33
N PHE A 139 -2.99 -5.36 6.93
CA PHE A 139 -1.97 -5.70 7.94
C PHE A 139 -2.57 -6.12 9.29
N GLY A 140 -3.88 -5.91 9.49
CA GLY A 140 -4.57 -6.21 10.75
C GLY A 140 -4.28 -5.20 11.87
N ALA A 141 -4.94 -5.39 13.02
CA ALA A 141 -4.62 -4.66 14.24
C ALA A 141 -3.15 -4.90 14.66
N PRO A 142 -2.46 -3.94 15.31
CA PRO A 142 -1.04 -4.07 15.65
C PRO A 142 -0.77 -5.41 16.35
N SER A 143 0.31 -6.08 15.94
CA SER A 143 0.63 -7.41 16.45
C SER A 143 0.75 -7.39 17.98
N VAL A 144 0.30 -8.45 18.64
CA VAL A 144 0.41 -8.63 20.10
C VAL A 144 1.85 -8.43 20.56
N GLU A 145 2.82 -8.81 19.73
CA GLU A 145 4.25 -8.62 19.98
C GLU A 145 4.67 -7.14 19.97
N ARG A 146 4.14 -6.32 19.04
CA ARG A 146 4.36 -4.87 18.99
C ARG A 146 3.72 -4.15 20.18
N VAL A 147 2.50 -4.55 20.56
CA VAL A 147 1.81 -4.02 21.74
C VAL A 147 2.55 -4.40 23.02
N ASN A 148 3.04 -5.64 23.13
CA ASN A 148 3.83 -6.12 24.26
C ASN A 148 5.19 -5.43 24.35
N GLN A 149 5.84 -5.14 23.22
CA GLN A 149 7.09 -4.39 23.19
C GLN A 149 6.89 -2.97 23.70
N ILE A 150 5.87 -2.25 23.20
CA ILE A 150 5.53 -0.90 23.65
C ILE A 150 5.16 -0.90 25.14
N ALA A 151 4.41 -1.90 25.60
CA ALA A 151 4.09 -2.06 27.02
C ALA A 151 5.36 -2.27 27.86
N ASN A 152 6.25 -3.17 27.46
CA ASN A 152 7.51 -3.45 28.15
C ASN A 152 8.47 -2.26 28.18
N ASP A 153 8.50 -1.45 27.12
CA ASP A 153 9.37 -0.28 27.03
C ASP A 153 8.86 0.88 27.92
N ILE A 154 7.54 0.98 28.12
CA ILE A 154 6.91 2.05 28.90
C ILE A 154 6.72 1.63 30.38
N PHE A 155 6.63 0.34 30.66
CA PHE A 155 6.38 -0.21 32.00
C PHE A 155 7.37 0.28 33.06
N PRO A 156 8.71 0.31 32.85
CA PRO A 156 9.65 0.84 33.84
C PRO A 156 9.44 2.32 34.16
N ALA A 157 9.11 3.13 33.14
CA ALA A 157 8.88 4.57 33.32
C ALA A 157 7.55 4.84 34.04
N VAL A 158 6.53 4.01 33.82
CA VAL A 158 5.27 4.09 34.55
C VAL A 158 5.45 3.63 36.00
N MET A 159 6.17 2.54 36.24
CA MET A 159 6.48 2.07 37.59
C MET A 159 7.31 3.09 38.39
N GLU A 160 8.24 3.80 37.75
CA GLU A 160 8.99 4.90 38.38
C GLU A 160 8.08 6.10 38.72
N SER A 161 7.03 6.34 37.92
CA SER A 161 6.03 7.40 38.18
C SER A 161 5.00 7.04 39.26
N VAL A 162 4.82 5.74 39.54
CA VAL A 162 3.93 5.20 40.57
C VAL A 162 4.64 5.05 41.94
N ARG A 163 5.91 5.51 42.06
CA ARG A 163 6.66 5.58 43.34
C ARG A 163 5.98 6.50 44.37
N GLY A 164 4.97 5.94 45.02
CA GLY A 164 4.29 6.44 46.19
C GLY A 164 3.73 5.34 47.08
N GLY A 165 3.87 4.06 46.71
CA GLY A 165 3.44 2.89 47.49
C GLY A 165 4.52 1.80 47.50
N SER A 166 4.99 1.43 48.68
CA SER A 166 6.22 0.66 48.93
C SER A 166 6.20 -0.84 48.58
N GLU A 167 5.17 -1.35 47.92
CA GLU A 167 5.06 -2.78 47.57
C GLU A 167 5.30 -3.11 46.09
N LEU A 168 5.40 -2.10 45.21
CA LEU A 168 5.58 -2.27 43.76
C LEU A 168 7.05 -2.28 43.28
N ASP A 169 7.99 -1.89 44.14
CA ASP A 169 9.43 -1.81 43.79
C ASP A 169 10.10 -3.19 43.58
N SER A 170 9.40 -4.32 43.79
CA SER A 170 9.95 -5.67 43.67
C SER A 170 9.38 -6.50 42.52
N TRP A 171 8.49 -5.95 41.69
CA TRP A 171 7.82 -6.71 40.63
C TRP A 171 8.61 -6.68 39.32
N THR A 172 8.70 -7.84 38.67
CA THR A 172 9.19 -7.97 37.29
C THR A 172 8.06 -7.64 36.30
N GLY A 173 8.42 -7.32 35.04
CA GLY A 173 7.43 -7.01 34.00
C GLY A 173 6.47 -8.18 33.71
N GLU A 174 6.92 -9.42 33.91
CA GLU A 174 6.13 -10.64 33.73
C GLU A 174 5.06 -10.79 34.84
N GLU A 175 5.41 -10.53 36.10
CA GLU A 175 4.49 -10.59 37.25
C GLU A 175 3.35 -9.56 37.17
N ALA A 176 3.61 -8.40 36.56
CA ALA A 176 2.59 -7.38 36.34
C ALA A 176 1.62 -7.71 35.19
N ILE A 177 2.12 -8.41 34.16
CA ILE A 177 1.31 -8.90 33.05
C ILE A 177 0.41 -10.05 33.52
N ASP A 178 0.92 -10.96 34.36
CA ASP A 178 0.12 -12.05 34.94
C ASP A 178 -0.97 -11.50 35.89
N ALA A 179 -0.65 -10.50 36.72
CA ALA A 179 -1.65 -9.83 37.57
C ALA A 179 -2.76 -9.12 36.75
N TYR A 180 -2.42 -8.56 35.58
CA TYR A 180 -3.37 -7.99 34.62
C TYR A 180 -4.25 -9.06 33.95
N ALA A 181 -3.69 -10.24 33.66
CA ALA A 181 -4.40 -11.35 33.03
C ALA A 181 -5.34 -12.10 34.00
N GLU A 182 -4.98 -12.18 35.28
CA GLU A 182 -5.76 -12.91 36.30
C GLU A 182 -6.93 -12.12 36.90
N GLY A 183 -7.07 -10.82 36.57
CA GLY A 183 -8.17 -10.00 37.08
C GLY A 183 -8.16 -9.89 38.60
N SER A 184 -6.97 -9.73 39.19
CA SER A 184 -6.81 -9.57 40.64
C SER A 184 -7.52 -8.29 41.11
N GLU A 185 -8.11 -8.32 42.32
CA GLU A 185 -8.96 -7.29 42.96
C GLU A 185 -8.32 -5.89 43.16
N TRP A 186 -7.23 -5.56 42.46
CA TRP A 186 -6.51 -4.28 42.54
C TRP A 186 -7.00 -3.22 41.55
N GLU A 187 -8.26 -3.31 41.08
CA GLU A 187 -8.87 -2.29 40.22
C GLU A 187 -8.95 -0.88 40.85
N GLU A 188 -8.75 -0.74 42.16
CA GLU A 188 -8.93 0.54 42.86
C GLU A 188 -7.64 1.36 43.11
N GLU A 189 -6.42 0.79 43.06
CA GLU A 189 -5.21 1.54 43.47
C GLU A 189 -4.19 1.88 42.37
N ILE A 190 -4.20 1.19 41.23
CA ILE A 190 -3.52 1.66 40.02
C ILE A 190 -4.58 1.86 38.96
N SER A 191 -4.94 3.11 38.72
CA SER A 191 -5.86 3.47 37.64
C SER A 191 -5.26 3.00 36.31
N ILE A 192 -5.71 1.82 35.85
CA ILE A 192 -5.50 1.31 34.48
C ILE A 192 -5.80 2.41 33.44
N PRO A 193 -6.79 3.30 33.64
CA PRO A 193 -6.95 4.50 32.81
C PRO A 193 -5.72 5.43 32.79
N ALA A 194 -5.05 5.66 33.91
CA ALA A 194 -3.83 6.47 33.98
C ALA A 194 -2.66 5.80 33.25
N LEU A 195 -2.54 4.48 33.35
CA LEU A 195 -1.53 3.70 32.62
C LEU A 195 -1.78 3.76 31.10
N ARG A 196 -3.04 3.59 30.68
CA ARG A 196 -3.48 3.73 29.27
C ARG A 196 -3.27 5.14 28.74
N ALA A 197 -3.57 6.16 29.54
CA ALA A 197 -3.35 7.56 29.19
C ALA A 197 -1.86 7.89 29.09
N ALA A 198 -1.02 7.32 29.98
CA ALA A 198 0.44 7.50 29.93
C ALA A 198 1.06 6.82 28.70
N VAL A 199 0.61 5.61 28.34
CA VAL A 199 1.03 4.91 27.12
C VAL A 199 0.63 5.68 25.86
N ALA A 200 -0.63 6.12 25.78
CA ALA A 200 -1.12 6.91 24.65
C ALA A 200 -0.37 8.26 24.53
N ALA A 201 -0.20 8.98 25.64
CA ALA A 201 0.52 10.25 25.65
C ALA A 201 2.00 10.10 25.29
N ARG A 202 2.62 8.95 25.60
CA ARG A 202 4.01 8.69 25.22
C ARG A 202 4.17 8.32 23.76
N LEU A 203 3.25 7.53 23.20
CA LEU A 203 3.14 7.29 21.76
C LEU A 203 3.02 8.61 21.00
N ASP A 204 2.14 9.49 21.45
CA ASP A 204 1.97 10.82 20.85
C ASP A 204 3.23 11.68 20.99
N ALA A 205 3.93 11.60 22.12
CA ALA A 205 5.14 12.38 22.37
C ALA A 205 6.37 11.90 21.59
N ASP A 206 6.54 10.59 21.40
CA ASP A 206 7.64 10.04 20.58
C ASP A 206 7.37 10.29 19.09
N LEU A 207 6.11 10.20 18.63
CA LEU A 207 5.70 10.66 17.30
C LEU A 207 5.95 12.16 17.11
N ALA A 208 5.73 12.99 18.14
CA ALA A 208 6.02 14.42 18.08
C ALA A 208 7.53 14.74 18.10
N ARG A 209 8.34 13.94 18.80
CA ARG A 209 9.80 14.14 18.88
C ARG A 209 10.49 13.75 17.58
N GLN A 210 10.07 12.66 16.93
CA GLN A 210 10.52 12.28 15.59
C GLN A 210 10.28 13.40 14.56
N ARG A 211 9.11 14.05 14.63
CA ARG A 211 8.76 15.20 13.77
C ARG A 211 9.56 16.48 14.03
N ALA A 212 10.26 16.59 15.15
CA ALA A 212 11.00 17.80 15.55
C ALA A 212 12.52 17.68 15.31
N GLU A 213 13.02 16.49 15.01
CA GLU A 213 14.41 16.22 14.68
C GLU A 213 14.67 16.22 13.14
N GLU A 214 13.60 16.43 12.36
CA GLU A 214 13.58 16.69 10.91
C GLU A 214 13.51 18.20 10.60
#